data_AF-A0A0A1W5R0-F1
#
_entry.id   AF-A0A0A1W5R0-F1
#
_cell.length_a   1.000
_cell.length_b   1.000
_cell.length_c   1.000
_cell.angle_alpha   90.00
_cell.angle_beta   90.00
_cell.angle_gamma   90.00
#
_symmetry.space_group_name_H-M   'P 1'
#
loop_
_entity.id
_entity.type
_entity.pdbx_description
1 polymer ?
#
loop_
_entity_poly.entity_id
_entity_poly.type
_entity_poly.pdbx_seq_one_letter_code
_entity_poly.pdbx_strand_id
1 'polypeptide(L)'
;MTFTAMPPQRRFGPAWIGGAVGLFFALLATIAPEWRLNSLVAGLSLGDILAAARPPLGMKARILLALVAGLGAGSVTWATAYLLWGPGGLLARRARRVPEDDEDYVPVVRRSDRHPDAPPRRPLNAAELGAPPPPVEDDTVERTLPADLDQPLSAYDPDAILSVPREPMRPAPSEPMPIPPMREPAPEIQGAALPLPDRQDESIETLLDRLERETALRKLKRAD
;
A
#
# COMPACT_ATOMS: atom_id res chain seq x y z
N MET A 1 16.81 18.85 13.05
CA MET A 1 17.47 17.53 13.06
C MET A 1 16.52 16.52 12.42
N THR A 2 16.78 16.16 11.17
CA THR A 2 15.98 15.19 10.40
C THR A 2 16.50 13.78 10.69
N PHE A 3 15.70 12.96 11.36
CA PHE A 3 15.99 11.54 11.55
C PHE A 3 15.73 10.81 10.23
N THR A 4 16.80 10.48 9.50
CA THR A 4 16.72 9.61 8.33
C THR A 4 16.42 8.19 8.82
N ALA A 5 15.16 7.77 8.74
CA ALA A 5 14.77 6.40 9.09
C ALA A 5 15.41 5.45 8.07
N MET A 6 16.40 4.67 8.50
CA MET A 6 16.95 3.60 7.66
C MET A 6 15.83 2.61 7.33
N PRO A 7 15.66 2.21 6.05
CA PRO A 7 14.66 1.23 5.68
C PRO A 7 14.95 -0.08 6.42
N PRO A 8 13.91 -0.81 6.87
CA PRO A 8 14.09 -2.04 7.62
C PRO A 8 14.86 -3.07 6.78
N GLN A 9 16.05 -3.45 7.23
CA GLN A 9 17.00 -4.37 6.57
C GLN A 9 16.39 -5.73 6.15
N ARG A 10 15.23 -6.11 6.70
CA ARG A 10 14.59 -7.42 6.45
C ARG A 10 14.00 -7.58 5.05
N ARG A 11 13.91 -6.51 4.24
CA ARG A 11 13.35 -6.61 2.87
C ARG A 11 14.23 -7.38 1.89
N PHE A 12 15.53 -7.53 2.17
CA PHE A 12 16.45 -8.19 1.24
C PHE A 12 16.60 -9.70 1.45
N GLY A 13 15.95 -10.29 2.46
CA GLY A 13 16.08 -11.72 2.78
C GLY A 13 15.88 -12.66 1.59
N PRO A 14 14.76 -12.56 0.84
CA PRO A 14 14.53 -13.40 -0.33
C PRO A 14 15.59 -13.24 -1.42
N ALA A 15 16.09 -12.02 -1.65
CA ALA A 15 17.09 -11.71 -2.66
C ALA A 15 18.43 -12.40 -2.35
N TRP A 16 18.85 -12.40 -1.09
CA TRP A 16 20.05 -13.12 -0.66
C TRP A 16 19.93 -14.63 -0.84
N ILE A 17 18.78 -15.22 -0.51
CA ILE A 17 18.54 -16.66 -0.68
C ILE A 17 18.60 -17.02 -2.17
N GLY A 18 17.90 -16.28 -3.03
CA GLY A 18 17.93 -16.51 -4.47
C GLY A 18 19.33 -16.33 -5.06
N GLY A 19 20.06 -15.29 -4.63
CA GLY A 19 21.43 -15.04 -5.06
C GLY A 19 22.40 -16.16 -4.67
N ALA A 20 22.32 -16.65 -3.42
CA ALA A 20 23.16 -17.74 -2.94
C ALA A 20 22.90 -19.05 -3.69
N VAL A 21 21.62 -19.39 -3.93
CA VAL A 21 21.24 -20.57 -4.71
C VAL A 21 21.69 -20.45 -6.16
N GLY A 22 21.47 -19.29 -6.79
CA GLY A 22 21.92 -19.05 -8.16
C GLY A 22 23.44 -19.18 -8.32
N LEU A 23 24.21 -18.59 -7.39
CA LEU A 23 25.67 -18.72 -7.37
C LEU A 23 26.12 -20.17 -7.20
N PHE A 24 25.47 -20.92 -6.31
CA PHE A 24 25.77 -22.33 -6.10
C PHE A 24 25.57 -23.15 -7.38
N PHE A 25 24.46 -22.98 -8.09
CA PHE A 25 24.21 -23.68 -9.36
C PHE A 25 25.18 -23.27 -10.47
N ALA A 26 25.56 -21.99 -10.55
CA ALA A 26 26.57 -21.54 -11.51
C ALA A 26 27.95 -22.18 -11.24
N LEU A 27 28.37 -22.25 -9.97
CA LEU A 27 29.61 -22.94 -9.58
C LEU A 27 29.56 -24.44 -9.90
N LEU A 28 28.43 -25.08 -9.60
CA LEU A 28 28.23 -26.50 -9.85
C LEU A 28 28.31 -26.82 -11.36
N ALA A 29 27.72 -25.98 -12.21
CA ALA A 29 27.83 -26.10 -13.66
C ALA A 29 29.27 -25.88 -14.17
N THR A 30 30.06 -25.02 -13.51
CA THR A 30 31.44 -24.73 -13.89
C THR A 30 32.39 -25.87 -13.51
N ILE A 31 32.19 -26.47 -12.33
CA ILE A 31 33.02 -27.55 -11.77
C ILE A 31 32.58 -28.93 -12.31
N ALA A 32 31.37 -29.05 -12.86
CA ALA A 32 30.83 -30.31 -13.37
C ALA A 32 31.76 -30.98 -14.39
N PRO A 33 32.00 -32.30 -14.28
CA PRO A 33 32.76 -33.05 -15.27
C PRO A 33 32.13 -32.97 -16.66
N GLU A 34 32.97 -32.88 -17.69
CA GLU A 34 32.52 -32.68 -19.07
C GLU A 34 31.57 -33.76 -19.56
N TRP A 35 31.82 -35.01 -19.20
CA TRP A 35 30.99 -36.15 -19.58
C TRP A 35 29.54 -36.01 -19.08
N ARG A 36 29.31 -35.43 -17.89
CA ARG A 36 27.96 -35.18 -17.36
C ARG A 36 27.25 -34.09 -18.13
N LEU A 37 27.95 -32.99 -18.43
CA LEU A 37 27.39 -31.88 -19.19
C LEU A 37 27.03 -32.32 -20.62
N ASN A 38 27.92 -33.05 -21.29
CA ASN A 38 27.65 -33.60 -22.61
C ASN A 38 26.44 -34.55 -22.59
N SER A 39 26.33 -35.41 -21.57
CA SER A 39 25.18 -36.33 -21.44
C SER A 39 23.86 -35.58 -21.22
N LEU A 40 23.86 -34.53 -20.41
CA LEU A 40 22.67 -33.68 -20.19
C LEU A 40 22.29 -32.91 -21.45
N VAL A 41 23.26 -32.29 -22.12
CA VAL A 41 23.03 -31.54 -23.36
C VAL A 41 22.50 -32.44 -24.48
N ALA A 42 23.06 -33.65 -24.60
CA ALA A 42 22.57 -34.65 -25.53
C ALA A 42 21.15 -35.12 -25.17
N GLY A 43 20.88 -35.40 -23.89
CA GLY A 43 19.56 -35.81 -23.41
C GLY A 43 18.47 -34.73 -23.57
N LEU A 44 18.86 -33.45 -23.54
CA LEU A 44 17.96 -32.31 -23.76
C LEU A 44 17.88 -31.88 -25.23
N SER A 45 18.56 -32.57 -26.16
CA SER A 45 18.65 -32.22 -27.59
C SER A 45 19.08 -30.77 -27.87
N LEU A 46 19.85 -30.16 -26.95
CA LEU A 46 20.23 -28.74 -27.08
C LEU A 46 21.14 -28.48 -28.29
N GLY A 47 21.87 -29.50 -28.76
CA GLY A 47 22.76 -29.42 -29.92
C GLY A 47 22.04 -29.21 -31.25
N ASP A 48 20.73 -29.50 -31.32
CA ASP A 48 19.93 -29.31 -32.52
C ASP A 48 19.44 -27.87 -32.66
N ILE A 49 19.23 -27.18 -31.53
CA ILE A 49 18.76 -25.80 -31.47
C ILE A 49 19.95 -24.83 -31.45
N LEU A 50 20.99 -25.17 -30.70
CA LEU A 50 22.19 -24.35 -30.53
C LEU A 50 23.40 -25.09 -31.10
N ALA A 51 23.88 -24.64 -32.27
CA ALA A 51 25.12 -25.13 -32.84
C ALA A 51 26.32 -24.99 -31.87
N ALA A 52 26.28 -23.99 -30.99
CA ALA A 52 27.27 -23.77 -29.93
C ALA A 52 27.26 -24.82 -28.81
N ALA A 53 26.24 -25.69 -28.75
CA ALA A 53 26.11 -26.75 -27.75
C ALA A 53 26.63 -28.12 -28.27
N ARG A 54 27.22 -28.19 -29.47
CA ARG A 54 27.81 -29.42 -29.99
C ARG A 54 29.08 -29.77 -29.23
N PRO A 55 29.29 -31.04 -28.82
CA PRO A 55 30.50 -31.47 -28.15
C PRO A 55 31.75 -31.27 -29.03
N PRO A 56 32.92 -30.94 -28.45
CA PRO A 56 33.18 -30.71 -27.02
C PRO A 56 32.69 -29.34 -26.53
N LEU A 57 32.10 -29.29 -25.33
CA LEU A 57 31.65 -28.05 -24.69
C LEU A 57 32.86 -27.20 -24.28
N GLY A 58 33.28 -26.31 -25.17
CA GLY A 58 34.34 -25.34 -24.90
C GLY A 58 34.03 -24.44 -23.70
N MET A 59 35.04 -23.77 -23.15
CA MET A 59 34.92 -22.92 -21.96
C MET A 59 33.80 -21.86 -22.07
N LYS A 60 33.60 -21.28 -23.26
CA LYS A 60 32.53 -20.31 -23.51
C LYS A 60 31.13 -20.91 -23.29
N ALA A 61 30.92 -22.13 -23.75
CA ALA A 61 29.65 -22.84 -23.57
C ALA A 61 29.41 -23.15 -22.09
N ARG A 62 30.47 -23.52 -21.35
CA ARG A 62 30.36 -23.74 -19.89
C ARG A 62 30.01 -22.48 -19.12
N ILE A 63 30.64 -21.35 -19.44
CA ILE A 63 30.31 -20.06 -18.81
C ILE A 63 28.86 -19.69 -19.10
N LEU A 64 28.42 -19.83 -20.35
CA LEU A 64 27.04 -19.53 -20.73
C LEU A 64 26.05 -20.44 -20.01
N LEU A 65 26.32 -21.74 -19.94
CA LEU A 65 25.49 -22.71 -19.23
C LEU A 65 25.44 -22.42 -17.73
N ALA A 66 26.58 -22.10 -17.11
CA ALA A 66 26.64 -21.70 -15.70
C ALA A 66 25.82 -20.44 -15.41
N LEU A 67 25.89 -19.45 -16.31
CA LEU A 67 25.15 -18.20 -16.18
C LEU A 67 23.64 -18.45 -16.31
N VAL A 68 23.22 -19.22 -17.31
CA VAL A 68 21.80 -19.58 -17.50
C VAL A 68 21.27 -20.41 -16.34
N ALA A 69 22.01 -21.44 -15.90
CA ALA A 69 21.63 -22.28 -14.77
C ALA A 69 21.53 -21.48 -13.47
N GLY A 70 22.52 -20.62 -13.20
CA GLY A 70 22.56 -19.79 -12.00
C GLY A 70 21.45 -18.74 -11.97
N LEU A 71 21.27 -17.98 -13.06
CA LEU A 71 20.18 -17.00 -13.15
C LEU A 71 18.81 -17.66 -13.08
N GLY A 72 18.61 -18.78 -13.78
CA GLY A 72 17.36 -19.53 -13.79
C GLY A 72 16.98 -20.03 -12.38
N ALA A 73 17.87 -20.82 -11.77
CA ALA A 73 17.63 -21.37 -10.43
C ALA A 73 17.49 -20.27 -9.37
N GLY A 74 18.33 -19.24 -9.44
CA GLY A 74 18.29 -18.11 -8.51
C GLY A 74 17.00 -17.30 -8.63
N SER A 75 16.53 -17.01 -9.85
CA SER A 75 15.29 -16.25 -10.09
C SER A 75 14.06 -17.00 -9.61
N VAL A 76 13.97 -18.31 -9.90
CA VAL A 76 12.86 -19.15 -9.44
C VAL A 76 12.84 -19.24 -7.91
N THR A 77 14.01 -19.46 -7.29
CA THR A 77 14.11 -19.53 -5.83
C THR A 77 13.76 -18.20 -5.18
N TRP A 78 14.27 -17.09 -5.73
CA TRP A 78 13.93 -15.75 -5.28
C TRP A 78 12.43 -15.49 -5.37
N ALA A 79 11.82 -15.77 -6.53
CA ALA A 79 10.39 -15.55 -6.75
C ALA A 79 9.56 -16.39 -5.78
N THR A 80 9.93 -17.65 -5.55
CA THR A 80 9.25 -18.53 -4.59
C THR A 80 9.38 -18.00 -3.16
N ALA A 81 10.59 -17.62 -2.75
CA ALA A 81 10.82 -17.03 -1.43
C ALA A 81 10.09 -15.69 -1.25
N TYR A 82 10.01 -14.88 -2.31
CA TYR A 82 9.28 -13.61 -2.32
C TYR A 82 7.76 -13.83 -2.26
N LEU A 83 7.22 -14.80 -2.98
CA LEU A 83 5.80 -15.15 -2.90
C LEU A 83 5.43 -15.75 -1.54
N LEU A 84 6.37 -16.42 -0.88
CA LEU A 84 6.10 -17.08 0.38
C LEU A 84 6.28 -16.13 1.59
N TRP A 85 7.33 -15.31 1.60
CA TRP A 85 7.66 -14.41 2.72
C TRP A 85 7.67 -12.90 2.40
N GLY A 86 7.47 -12.52 1.15
CA GLY A 86 7.44 -11.12 0.73
C GLY A 86 6.17 -10.37 1.18
N PRO A 87 6.05 -9.08 0.83
CA PRO A 87 4.86 -8.29 1.14
C PRO A 87 3.61 -8.93 0.51
N GLY A 88 2.70 -9.43 1.34
CA GLY A 88 1.51 -10.15 0.88
C GLY A 88 1.72 -11.64 0.58
N GLY A 89 2.89 -12.19 0.91
CA GLY A 89 3.18 -13.61 0.72
C GLY A 89 2.35 -14.52 1.64
N LEU A 90 2.23 -15.80 1.26
CA LEU A 90 1.35 -16.77 1.94
C LEU A 90 1.75 -17.02 3.40
N LEU A 91 3.05 -16.97 3.71
CA LEU A 91 3.59 -17.13 5.06
C LEU A 91 4.04 -15.80 5.67
N ALA A 92 3.90 -14.68 4.95
CA ALA A 92 4.10 -13.39 5.57
C ALA A 92 3.09 -13.29 6.71
N ARG A 93 3.57 -13.11 7.95
CA ARG A 93 2.70 -12.78 9.08
C ARG A 93 1.89 -11.58 8.62
N ARG A 94 0.62 -11.78 8.27
CA ARG A 94 -0.31 -10.68 8.03
C ARG A 94 -0.10 -9.76 9.21
N ALA A 95 0.42 -8.56 8.95
CA ALA A 95 0.60 -7.55 9.98
C ALA A 95 -0.71 -7.55 10.75
N ARG A 96 -0.61 -7.88 12.05
CA ARG A 96 -1.75 -8.16 12.92
C ARG A 96 -2.83 -7.14 12.55
N ARG A 97 -3.92 -7.60 11.92
CA ARG A 97 -5.08 -6.73 11.72
C ARG A 97 -5.37 -6.22 13.12
N VAL A 98 -5.26 -4.91 13.32
CA VAL A 98 -5.76 -4.31 14.54
C VAL A 98 -7.23 -4.75 14.59
N PRO A 99 -7.68 -5.42 15.66
CA PRO A 99 -9.06 -5.87 15.77
C PRO A 99 -9.99 -4.70 15.45
N GLU A 100 -10.95 -4.89 14.54
CA GLU A 100 -11.87 -3.83 14.07
C GLU A 100 -12.75 -3.26 15.19
N ASP A 101 -12.86 -3.98 16.32
CA ASP A 101 -13.63 -3.61 17.50
C ASP A 101 -12.82 -2.88 18.58
N ASP A 102 -11.58 -2.47 18.29
CA ASP A 102 -10.83 -1.61 19.20
C ASP A 102 -11.38 -0.18 19.04
N GLU A 103 -12.45 0.15 19.79
CA GLU A 103 -13.06 1.50 19.83
C GLU A 103 -12.03 2.60 20.17
N ASP A 104 -10.88 2.20 20.73
CA ASP A 104 -9.76 3.05 21.10
C ASP A 104 -8.71 3.25 19.98
N TYR A 105 -8.94 2.73 18.75
CA TYR A 105 -8.00 2.93 17.65
C TYR A 105 -8.02 4.38 17.16
N VAL A 106 -6.99 5.15 17.52
CA VAL A 106 -6.77 6.51 17.01
C VAL A 106 -5.86 6.46 15.76
N PRO A 107 -6.38 6.76 14.56
CA PRO A 107 -5.56 6.81 13.35
C PRO A 107 -4.48 7.87 13.46
N VAL A 108 -3.29 7.58 12.92
CA VAL A 108 -2.19 8.56 12.89
C VAL A 108 -2.49 9.60 11.81
N VAL A 109 -3.17 10.68 12.19
CA VAL A 109 -3.46 11.84 11.32
C VAL A 109 -2.23 12.75 11.29
N ARG A 110 -1.82 13.16 10.08
CA ARG A 110 -0.72 14.14 9.89
C ARG A 110 -1.09 15.45 10.58
N ARG A 111 -0.10 16.20 11.06
CA ARG A 111 -0.35 17.48 11.74
C ARG A 111 -1.15 18.47 10.88
N SER A 112 -0.99 18.41 9.55
CA SER A 112 -1.74 19.23 8.58
C SER A 112 -3.22 18.92 8.52
N ASP A 113 -3.60 17.66 8.81
CA ASP A 113 -4.94 17.14 8.57
C ASP A 113 -5.75 17.07 9.88
N ARG A 114 -5.14 17.49 11.01
CA ARG A 114 -5.82 17.62 12.30
C ARG A 114 -6.64 18.90 12.32
N HIS A 115 -7.93 18.79 12.02
CA HIS A 115 -8.88 19.87 12.20
C HIS A 115 -9.49 19.80 13.61
N PRO A 116 -9.69 20.92 14.33
CA PRO A 116 -10.32 20.92 15.65
C PRO A 116 -11.74 20.33 15.63
N ASP A 117 -12.47 20.59 14.55
CA ASP A 117 -13.88 20.17 14.43
C ASP A 117 -14.09 18.81 13.75
N ALA A 118 -13.03 18.18 13.21
CA ALA A 118 -13.14 16.88 12.56
C ALA A 118 -12.28 15.84 13.31
N PRO A 119 -12.88 14.98 14.15
CA PRO A 119 -12.12 13.95 14.82
C PRO A 119 -11.44 13.03 13.79
N PRO A 120 -10.26 12.47 14.11
CA PRO A 120 -9.59 11.49 13.27
C PRO A 120 -10.52 10.36 12.83
N ARG A 121 -10.87 10.33 11.54
CA ARG A 121 -11.64 9.21 10.97
C ARG A 121 -10.68 8.10 10.55
N ARG A 122 -11.08 6.84 10.77
CA ARG A 122 -10.34 5.67 10.26
C ARG A 122 -10.31 5.71 8.73
N PRO A 123 -9.20 5.26 8.09
CA PRO A 123 -9.18 5.11 6.64
C PRO A 123 -10.26 4.11 6.23
N LEU A 124 -11.01 4.44 5.17
CA LEU A 124 -12.05 3.56 4.61
C LEU A 124 -11.45 2.20 4.24
N ASN A 125 -12.00 1.13 4.80
CA ASN A 125 -11.60 -0.23 4.43
C ASN A 125 -12.39 -0.68 3.18
N ALA A 126 -11.91 -1.72 2.50
CA ALA A 126 -12.57 -2.23 1.30
C ALA A 126 -13.94 -2.90 1.58
N ALA A 127 -14.20 -3.34 2.81
CA ALA A 127 -15.48 -3.92 3.21
C ALA A 127 -16.57 -2.86 3.47
N GLU A 128 -16.16 -1.66 3.88
CA GLU A 128 -17.00 -0.48 4.11
C GLU A 128 -17.43 0.20 2.81
N LEU A 129 -16.70 -0.04 1.71
CA LEU A 129 -17.05 0.46 0.38
C LEU A 129 -18.32 -0.19 -0.19
N GLY A 130 -18.86 -1.22 0.49
CA GLY A 130 -20.03 -1.97 0.02
C GLY A 130 -19.70 -2.86 -1.18
N ALA A 131 -20.72 -3.52 -1.73
CA ALA A 131 -20.58 -4.22 -2.98
C ALA A 131 -20.34 -3.19 -4.10
N PRO A 132 -19.42 -3.43 -5.05
CA PRO A 132 -19.32 -2.58 -6.23
C PRO A 132 -20.72 -2.54 -6.89
N PRO A 133 -21.12 -1.37 -7.43
CA PRO A 133 -22.36 -1.30 -8.17
C PRO A 133 -22.38 -2.42 -9.23
N PRO A 134 -23.54 -3.04 -9.49
CA PRO A 134 -23.63 -4.05 -10.53
C PRO A 134 -23.05 -3.44 -11.82
N PRO A 135 -22.35 -4.24 -12.65
CA PRO A 135 -21.92 -3.75 -13.96
C PRO A 135 -23.17 -3.19 -14.64
N VAL A 136 -23.12 -1.89 -14.94
CA VAL A 136 -24.16 -1.26 -15.76
C VAL A 136 -24.08 -2.04 -17.06
N GLU A 137 -25.12 -2.82 -17.38
CA GLU A 137 -25.26 -3.30 -18.74
C GLU A 137 -25.24 -2.04 -19.58
N ASP A 138 -24.23 -1.89 -20.42
CA ASP A 138 -24.16 -0.80 -21.38
C ASP A 138 -25.34 -0.99 -22.32
N ASP A 139 -26.51 -0.52 -21.91
CA ASP A 139 -27.52 0.03 -22.79
C ASP A 139 -26.88 1.30 -23.37
N THR A 140 -25.86 1.10 -24.20
CA THR A 140 -25.49 2.04 -25.26
C THR A 140 -26.67 2.09 -26.21
N VAL A 141 -27.75 2.71 -25.75
CA VAL A 141 -28.71 3.35 -26.61
C VAL A 141 -27.86 4.36 -27.37
N GLU A 142 -27.47 4.00 -28.59
CA GLU A 142 -26.85 4.89 -29.54
C GLU A 142 -27.76 6.11 -29.64
N ARG A 143 -27.44 7.14 -28.85
CA ARG A 143 -28.13 8.42 -28.95
C ARG A 143 -27.74 8.94 -30.33
N THR A 144 -28.73 9.07 -31.20
CA THR A 144 -28.56 9.76 -32.47
C THR A 144 -27.88 11.09 -32.16
N LEU A 145 -26.71 11.30 -32.76
CA LEU A 145 -25.97 12.54 -32.62
C LEU A 145 -26.94 13.71 -32.86
N PRO A 146 -26.92 14.76 -32.02
CA PRO A 146 -27.66 15.99 -32.29
C PRO A 146 -27.41 16.45 -33.73
N ALA A 147 -28.47 16.77 -34.47
CA ALA A 147 -28.36 17.21 -35.87
C ALA A 147 -27.46 18.45 -36.07
N ASP A 148 -27.21 19.20 -34.99
CA ASP A 148 -26.32 20.35 -34.94
C ASP A 148 -24.84 19.97 -35.18
N LEU A 149 -24.42 18.73 -34.87
CA LEU A 149 -23.05 18.25 -35.08
C LEU A 149 -22.72 17.97 -36.55
N ASP A 150 -23.73 17.83 -37.41
CA ASP A 150 -23.56 17.66 -38.86
C ASP A 150 -23.45 19.02 -39.58
N GLN A 151 -23.55 20.14 -38.86
CA GLN A 151 -23.46 21.47 -39.43
C GLN A 151 -21.99 21.80 -39.79
N PRO A 152 -21.70 22.33 -41.00
CA PRO A 152 -20.34 22.73 -41.34
C PRO A 152 -19.83 23.79 -40.37
N LEU A 153 -18.53 23.75 -40.05
CA LEU A 153 -17.88 24.68 -39.11
C LEU A 153 -18.12 26.17 -39.45
N SER A 154 -18.35 26.48 -40.72
CA SER A 154 -18.63 27.84 -41.21
C SER A 154 -20.01 28.38 -40.83
N ALA A 155 -20.94 27.53 -40.39
CA ALA A 155 -22.26 27.93 -39.96
C ALA A 155 -22.31 28.31 -38.47
N TYR A 156 -21.28 27.95 -37.70
CA TYR A 156 -21.07 28.48 -36.37
C TYR A 156 -20.62 29.93 -36.48
N ASP A 157 -21.27 30.80 -35.72
CA ASP A 157 -20.92 32.21 -35.63
C ASP A 157 -19.49 32.35 -35.04
N PRO A 158 -18.50 32.84 -35.80
CA PRO A 158 -17.14 33.00 -35.30
C PRO A 158 -17.07 33.99 -34.13
N ASP A 159 -18.05 34.89 -33.98
CA ASP A 159 -18.12 35.85 -32.88
C ASP A 159 -18.68 35.23 -31.58
N ALA A 160 -19.22 34.01 -31.64
CA ALA A 160 -19.69 33.27 -30.45
C ALA A 160 -18.53 32.70 -29.60
N ILE A 161 -17.33 32.53 -30.20
CA ILE A 161 -16.14 32.13 -29.47
C ILE A 161 -15.48 33.39 -28.91
N LEU A 162 -15.56 33.57 -27.60
CA LEU A 162 -14.86 34.67 -26.93
C LEU A 162 -13.36 34.58 -27.24
N SER A 163 -12.80 35.65 -27.81
CA SER A 163 -11.37 35.77 -28.12
C SER A 163 -10.48 35.71 -26.88
N VAL A 164 -11.06 35.94 -25.70
CA VAL A 164 -10.42 35.83 -24.40
C VAL A 164 -11.22 34.84 -23.55
N PRO A 165 -10.57 33.81 -22.97
CA PRO A 165 -11.23 32.94 -22.00
C PRO A 165 -11.89 33.79 -20.92
N ARG A 166 -13.17 33.50 -20.62
CA ARG A 166 -13.86 34.16 -19.51
C ARG A 166 -13.00 34.01 -18.26
N GLU A 167 -12.68 35.12 -17.61
CA GLU A 167 -11.98 35.05 -16.34
C GLU A 167 -12.81 34.18 -15.38
N PRO A 168 -12.17 33.22 -14.69
CA PRO A 168 -12.87 32.40 -13.71
C PRO A 168 -13.51 33.37 -12.71
N MET A 169 -14.84 33.32 -12.63
CA MET A 169 -15.62 34.16 -11.74
C MET A 169 -15.10 33.93 -10.33
N ARG A 170 -14.26 34.84 -9.82
CA ARG A 170 -13.85 34.77 -8.42
C ARG A 170 -15.15 34.85 -7.61
N PRO A 171 -15.37 33.96 -6.63
CA PRO A 171 -16.48 34.11 -5.72
C PRO A 171 -16.41 35.54 -5.18
N ALA A 172 -17.48 36.31 -5.38
CA ALA A 172 -17.59 37.62 -4.80
C ALA A 172 -17.37 37.47 -3.28
N PRO A 173 -16.69 38.43 -2.62
CA PRO A 173 -16.67 38.47 -1.17
C PRO A 173 -18.13 38.46 -0.73
N SER A 174 -18.53 37.37 -0.06
CA SER A 174 -19.87 37.21 0.48
C SER A 174 -20.14 38.43 1.36
N GLU A 175 -21.09 39.28 0.96
CA GLU A 175 -21.63 40.28 1.88
C GLU A 175 -22.07 39.53 3.13
N PRO A 176 -21.65 39.96 4.34
CA PRO A 176 -22.04 39.30 5.56
C PRO A 176 -23.56 39.39 5.66
N MET A 177 -24.23 38.26 5.40
CA MET A 177 -25.64 38.14 5.71
C MET A 177 -25.82 38.46 7.20
N PRO A 178 -26.84 39.25 7.57
CA PRO A 178 -27.15 39.49 8.96
C PRO A 178 -27.46 38.15 9.62
N ILE A 179 -26.57 37.70 10.51
CA ILE A 179 -26.78 36.52 11.34
C ILE A 179 -28.01 36.83 12.22
N PRO A 180 -29.10 36.05 12.14
CA PRO A 180 -30.23 36.24 13.03
C PRO A 180 -29.78 36.09 14.49
N PRO A 181 -30.30 36.89 15.44
CA PRO A 181 -29.92 36.78 16.84
C PRO A 181 -30.16 35.35 17.31
N MET A 182 -29.06 34.73 17.75
CA MET A 182 -29.06 33.38 18.29
C MET A 182 -30.05 33.35 19.46
N ARG A 183 -31.13 32.58 19.31
CA ARG A 183 -32.11 32.37 20.38
C ARG A 183 -31.37 31.68 21.51
N GLU A 184 -31.31 32.31 22.68
CA GLU A 184 -30.73 31.71 23.88
C GLU A 184 -31.35 30.32 24.08
N PRO A 185 -30.54 29.25 24.19
CA PRO A 185 -31.07 27.93 24.48
C PRO A 185 -31.74 27.99 25.86
N ALA A 186 -32.99 27.51 25.91
CA ALA A 186 -33.71 27.33 27.16
C ALA A 186 -32.84 26.54 28.16
N PRO A 187 -32.91 26.83 29.47
CA PRO A 187 -32.09 26.13 30.45
C PRO A 187 -32.45 24.64 30.43
N GLU A 188 -31.54 23.83 29.86
CA GLU A 188 -31.55 22.39 30.03
C GLU A 188 -31.42 22.10 31.52
N ILE A 189 -32.40 21.35 32.02
CA ILE A 189 -32.46 20.81 33.36
C ILE A 189 -31.16 20.04 33.60
N GLN A 190 -30.32 20.55 34.50
CA GLN A 190 -29.09 19.92 34.99
C GLN A 190 -29.39 18.48 35.42
N GLY A 191 -29.08 17.53 34.55
CA GLY A 191 -28.88 16.15 34.93
C GLY A 191 -27.71 16.09 35.90
N ALA A 192 -27.98 15.58 37.10
CA ALA A 192 -27.05 15.24 38.18
C ALA A 192 -25.56 15.37 37.83
N ALA A 193 -24.94 16.45 38.30
CA ALA A 193 -23.50 16.56 38.38
C ALA A 193 -22.97 15.38 39.22
N LEU A 194 -22.36 14.41 38.56
CA LEU A 194 -21.40 13.53 39.23
C LEU A 194 -20.27 14.44 39.73
N PRO A 195 -19.90 14.38 41.01
CA PRO A 195 -18.79 15.18 41.52
C PRO A 195 -17.53 14.80 40.73
N LEU A 196 -16.98 15.76 39.98
CA LEU A 196 -15.63 15.62 39.45
C LEU A 196 -14.69 15.47 40.66
N PRO A 197 -13.85 14.44 40.73
CA PRO A 197 -12.85 14.36 41.78
C PRO A 197 -11.90 15.55 41.65
N ASP A 198 -11.66 16.21 42.78
CA ASP A 198 -10.85 17.41 42.90
C ASP A 198 -9.40 17.08 42.54
N ARG A 199 -9.03 17.38 41.30
CA ARG A 199 -7.77 16.92 40.67
C ARG A 199 -6.55 17.74 41.11
N GLN A 200 -6.76 18.77 41.93
CA GLN A 200 -5.73 19.77 42.24
C GLN A 200 -4.86 19.42 43.45
N ASP A 201 -5.22 18.40 44.24
CA ASP A 201 -4.49 17.99 45.46
C ASP A 201 -3.77 16.63 45.35
N GLU A 202 -3.79 15.98 44.18
CA GLU A 202 -3.07 14.73 43.99
C GLU A 202 -1.57 15.00 43.84
N SER A 203 -0.80 14.69 44.90
CA SER A 203 0.66 14.79 44.85
C SER A 203 1.23 13.81 43.81
N ILE A 204 2.36 14.18 43.18
CA ILE A 204 3.01 13.38 42.13
C ILE A 204 3.25 11.93 42.57
N GLU A 205 3.52 11.70 43.87
CA GLU A 205 3.71 10.37 44.43
C GLU A 205 2.45 9.50 44.35
N THR A 206 1.27 10.09 44.58
CA THR A 206 -0.01 9.35 44.48
C THR A 206 -0.32 8.94 43.04
N LEU A 207 0.07 9.77 42.07
CA LEU A 207 -0.08 9.45 40.64
C LEU A 207 0.87 8.32 40.22
N LEU A 208 2.11 8.33 40.72
CA LEU A 208 3.08 7.26 40.45
C LEU A 208 2.64 5.92 41.06
N ASP A 209 2.18 5.95 42.30
CA ASP A 209 1.73 4.73 43.00
C ASP A 209 0.50 4.11 42.33
N ARG A 210 -0.42 4.95 41.82
CA ARG A 210 -1.55 4.50 41.01
C ARG A 210 -1.12 3.91 39.67
N LEU A 211 -0.14 4.51 38.99
CA LEU A 211 0.37 4.03 37.71
C LEU A 211 1.09 2.68 37.86
N GLU A 212 1.88 2.49 38.92
CA GLU A 212 2.50 1.19 39.23
C GLU A 212 1.44 0.12 39.49
N ARG A 213 0.36 0.47 40.19
CA ARG A 213 -0.77 -0.46 40.43
C ARG A 213 -1.49 -0.85 39.13
N GLU A 214 -1.77 0.09 38.25
CA GLU A 214 -2.43 -0.18 36.96
C GLU A 214 -1.54 -1.00 36.01
N THR A 215 -0.24 -0.74 35.99
CA THR A 215 0.72 -1.51 35.17
C THR A 215 0.89 -2.95 35.69
N ALA A 216 0.88 -3.16 37.01
CA ALA A 216 0.90 -4.50 37.60
C ALA A 216 -0.36 -5.31 37.24
N LEU A 217 -1.54 -4.70 37.32
CA LEU A 217 -2.80 -5.34 36.92
C LEU A 217 -2.84 -5.72 35.44
N ARG A 218 -2.35 -4.84 34.56
CA ARG A 218 -2.27 -5.12 33.12
C ARG A 218 -1.28 -6.25 32.80
N LYS A 219 -0.21 -6.40 33.60
CA LYS A 219 0.77 -7.48 33.44
C LYS A 219 0.19 -8.83 33.87
N LEU A 220 -0.60 -8.87 34.93
CA LEU A 220 -1.34 -10.07 35.36
C LEU A 220 -2.37 -10.51 34.31
N LYS A 221 -3.17 -9.58 33.79
CA LYS A 221 -4.19 -9.87 32.74
C LYS A 221 -3.59 -10.38 31.41
N ARG A 222 -2.29 -10.19 31.18
CA ARG A 222 -1.60 -10.64 29.95
C ARG A 222 -0.91 -12.00 30.12
N ALA A 223 -0.83 -12.50 31.35
CA ALA A 223 -0.24 -13.80 31.67
C ALA A 223 -1.28 -14.93 31.65
N ASP A 224 -2.56 -14.58 31.79
CA ASP A 224 -3.72 -15.44 31.48
C ASP A 224 -4.04 -15.41 29.97
#